data_AF-A0AA37GHH8-F1
#
_entry.id   AF-A0AA37GHH8-F1
#
_cell.length_a   1.000
_cell.length_b   1.000
_cell.length_c   1.000
_cell.angle_alpha   90.00
_cell.angle_beta   90.00
_cell.angle_gamma   90.00
#
_symmetry.space_group_name_H-M   'P 1'
#
loop_
_entity.id
_entity.type
_entity.pdbx_description
1 polymer ?
#
loop_
_entity_poly.entity_id
_entity_poly.type
_entity_poly.pdbx_seq_one_letter_code
_entity_poly.pdbx_strand_id
1 'polypeptide(L)'
;MACPFLQSTLAVPPRQISTEQEFANIRSQYPSLSSTGCTARFCQSGRMTHMDEERVGRNQSYAQVREDALDFLQQMHKDGLIDTEQLHHRAHEVLQEIQKNSTEGKFTTASECGPEAAPAVTVGLVGGLWTQTFEELEFGLRTAWKHARKCIMRSEYNNLRLCDLRHVRTSKKMAETLIENLRVAYNSGEINPTGM
;
A
#
# COMPACT_ATOMS: atom_id res chain seq x y z
N MET A 1 -25.65 48.21 -4.05
CA MET A 1 -26.51 47.02 -3.86
C MET A 1 -25.59 45.81 -3.87
N ALA A 2 -25.43 45.12 -2.73
CA ALA A 2 -24.62 43.92 -2.63
C ALA A 2 -25.44 42.71 -3.12
N CYS A 3 -24.81 41.79 -3.86
CA CYS A 3 -25.44 40.56 -4.34
C CYS A 3 -26.01 39.73 -3.18
N PRO A 4 -27.30 39.37 -3.19
CA PRO A 4 -27.94 38.60 -2.11
C PRO A 4 -27.50 37.12 -2.05
N PHE A 5 -26.63 36.66 -2.97
CA PHE A 5 -26.20 35.26 -3.07
C PHE A 5 -25.00 34.89 -2.18
N LEU A 6 -24.39 35.86 -1.48
CA LEU A 6 -23.21 35.64 -0.63
C LEU A 6 -23.51 35.65 0.89
N GLN A 7 -24.79 35.56 1.29
CA GLN A 7 -25.18 35.57 2.71
C GLN A 7 -25.45 34.19 3.32
N SER A 8 -25.27 33.09 2.57
CA SER A 8 -25.20 31.78 3.21
C SER A 8 -23.75 31.53 3.60
N THR A 9 -23.38 31.90 4.83
CA THR A 9 -22.27 31.25 5.52
C THR A 9 -22.54 29.76 5.43
N LEU A 10 -21.79 29.04 4.58
CA LEU A 10 -21.71 27.59 4.62
C LEU A 10 -21.01 27.26 5.93
N ALA A 11 -21.73 27.39 7.04
CA ALA A 11 -21.30 26.89 8.33
C ALA A 11 -21.21 25.38 8.15
N VAL A 12 -20.00 24.90 7.87
CA VAL A 12 -19.68 23.48 7.88
C VAL A 12 -20.16 23.00 9.25
N PRO A 13 -21.14 22.06 9.30
CA PRO A 13 -21.67 21.62 10.58
C PRO A 13 -20.52 21.14 11.46
N PRO A 14 -20.51 21.47 12.76
CA PRO A 14 -19.42 21.10 13.64
C PRO A 14 -19.24 19.58 13.58
N ARG A 15 -18.03 19.14 13.21
CA ARG A 15 -17.66 17.73 13.30
C ARG A 15 -17.81 17.30 14.76
N GLN A 16 -18.70 16.34 14.99
CA GLN A 16 -19.03 15.86 16.34
C GLN A 16 -17.91 15.01 16.97
N ILE A 17 -16.88 14.66 16.19
CA ILE A 17 -15.80 13.75 16.58
C ILE A 17 -14.50 14.56 16.63
N SER A 18 -13.71 14.37 17.70
CA SER A 18 -12.40 15.02 17.82
C SER A 18 -11.39 14.45 16.82
N THR A 19 -10.33 15.20 16.52
CA THR A 19 -9.26 14.73 15.63
C THR A 19 -8.60 13.45 16.17
N GLU A 20 -8.45 13.32 17.48
CA GLU A 20 -7.88 12.16 18.15
C GLU A 20 -8.77 10.93 18.00
N GLN A 21 -10.09 11.09 18.14
CA GLN A 21 -11.04 10.01 17.89
C GLN A 21 -11.08 9.61 16.42
N GLU A 22 -11.07 10.57 15.49
CA GLU A 22 -11.02 10.28 14.06
C GLU A 22 -9.75 9.49 13.71
N PHE A 23 -8.61 9.90 14.25
CA PHE A 23 -7.34 9.20 14.04
C PHE A 23 -7.35 7.80 14.69
N ALA A 24 -7.96 7.64 15.86
CA ALA A 24 -8.15 6.33 16.50
C ALA A 24 -9.04 5.41 15.65
N ASN A 25 -10.12 5.94 15.05
CA ASN A 25 -10.98 5.20 14.14
C ASN A 25 -10.19 4.71 12.91
N ILE A 26 -9.40 5.60 12.29
CA ILE A 26 -8.54 5.23 11.15
C ILE A 26 -7.58 4.12 11.55
N ARG A 27 -6.88 4.25 12.69
CA ARG A 27 -5.93 3.24 13.18
C ARG A 27 -6.58 1.92 13.55
N SER A 28 -7.83 1.93 14.00
CA SER A 28 -8.58 0.70 14.28
C SER A 28 -8.85 -0.11 13.02
N GLN A 29 -9.06 0.58 11.89
CA GLN A 29 -9.31 -0.05 10.60
C GLN A 29 -8.01 -0.45 9.90
N TYR A 30 -7.03 0.46 9.91
CA TYR A 30 -5.72 0.37 9.25
C TYR A 30 -4.60 0.59 10.28
N PRO A 31 -4.08 -0.49 10.90
CA PRO A 31 -3.08 -0.37 11.96
C PRO A 31 -1.72 0.09 11.43
N SER A 32 -1.39 -0.27 10.19
CA SER A 32 -0.20 0.22 9.48
C SER A 32 -0.57 1.43 8.60
N LEU A 33 0.02 2.59 8.91
CA LEU A 33 -0.20 3.83 8.17
C LEU A 33 1.13 4.36 7.65
N SER A 34 1.19 4.70 6.36
CA SER A 34 2.35 5.36 5.79
C SER A 34 2.47 6.79 6.29
N SER A 35 3.71 7.22 6.53
CA SER A 35 4.00 8.58 6.99
C SER A 35 3.45 9.64 6.04
N THR A 36 3.15 10.81 6.60
CA THR A 36 2.79 12.01 5.84
C THR A 36 4.01 12.91 5.58
N GLY A 37 5.18 12.57 6.12
CA GLY A 37 6.37 13.43 6.16
C GLY A 37 6.22 14.68 7.03
N CYS A 38 5.01 14.97 7.50
CA CYS A 38 4.74 16.18 8.29
C CYS A 38 5.15 15.95 9.75
N THR A 39 5.67 16.99 10.38
CA THR A 39 5.96 17.03 11.82
C THR A 39 5.15 18.16 12.46
N ALA A 40 5.16 18.23 13.80
CA ALA A 40 4.53 19.34 14.52
C ALA A 40 5.10 20.73 14.15
N ARG A 41 6.29 20.78 13.54
CA ARG A 41 6.98 22.03 13.17
C ARG A 41 7.02 22.29 11.66
N PHE A 42 6.75 21.29 10.83
CA PHE A 42 6.91 21.42 9.38
C PHE A 42 5.90 20.57 8.60
N CYS A 43 5.17 21.23 7.70
CA CYS A 43 4.24 20.59 6.78
C CYS A 43 4.94 20.27 5.45
N GLN A 44 4.90 19.00 5.04
CA GLN A 44 5.46 18.54 3.76
C GLN A 44 4.42 18.41 2.64
N SER A 45 3.14 18.70 2.88
CA SER A 45 2.06 18.43 1.92
C SER A 45 2.21 19.13 0.57
N GLY A 46 2.94 20.25 0.51
CA GLY A 46 3.23 20.96 -0.75
C GLY A 46 4.38 20.37 -1.57
N ARG A 47 5.10 19.35 -1.06
CA ARG A 47 6.22 18.73 -1.77
C ARG A 47 5.73 17.67 -2.74
N MET A 48 6.33 17.64 -3.92
CA MET A 48 6.08 16.58 -4.90
C MET A 48 6.48 15.19 -4.37
N THR A 49 7.60 15.13 -3.65
CA THR A 49 8.17 13.92 -3.03
C THR A 49 8.44 14.21 -1.56
N HIS A 50 7.93 13.36 -0.67
CA HIS A 50 8.13 13.52 0.77
C HIS A 50 9.52 13.02 1.16
N MET A 51 10.12 13.61 2.21
CA MET A 51 11.50 13.26 2.55
C MET A 51 11.69 11.84 3.09
N ASP A 52 10.63 11.29 3.66
CA ASP A 52 10.57 9.96 4.27
C ASP A 52 9.79 8.96 3.41
N GLU A 53 9.54 9.29 2.13
CA GLU A 53 8.93 8.35 1.19
C GLU A 53 9.83 7.11 1.03
N GLU A 54 9.30 5.96 1.39
CA GLU A 54 10.06 4.72 1.45
C GLU A 54 10.51 4.29 0.04
N ARG A 55 11.78 3.90 -0.08
CA ARG A 55 12.29 3.40 -1.36
C ARG A 55 12.04 1.91 -1.47
N VAL A 56 11.30 1.52 -2.51
CA VAL A 56 11.12 0.11 -2.90
C VAL A 56 12.46 -0.57 -3.20
N GLY A 57 12.51 -1.88 -2.98
CA GLY A 57 13.68 -2.72 -3.28
C GLY A 57 14.76 -2.76 -2.20
N ARG A 58 14.49 -2.21 -1.00
CA ARG A 58 15.37 -2.38 0.17
C ARG A 58 14.97 -3.61 0.97
N ASN A 59 15.96 -4.24 1.61
CA ASN A 59 15.72 -5.30 2.60
C ASN A 59 14.96 -4.74 3.80
N GLN A 60 13.95 -5.49 4.24
CA GLN A 60 13.19 -5.22 5.46
C GLN A 60 13.50 -6.29 6.52
N SER A 61 13.27 -5.95 7.79
CA SER A 61 13.48 -6.90 8.89
C SER A 61 12.48 -8.06 8.80
N TYR A 62 12.86 -9.22 9.33
CA TYR A 62 11.97 -10.38 9.45
C TYR A 62 10.67 -10.04 10.21
N ALA A 63 10.76 -9.22 11.26
CA ALA A 63 9.59 -8.79 12.02
C ALA A 63 8.63 -7.98 11.15
N GLN A 64 9.14 -7.00 10.39
CA GLN A 64 8.32 -6.14 9.53
C GLN A 64 7.61 -6.94 8.45
N VAL A 65 8.32 -7.79 7.70
CA VAL A 65 7.73 -8.58 6.61
C VAL A 65 6.64 -9.52 7.14
N ARG A 66 6.78 -10.04 8.36
CA ARG A 66 5.75 -10.87 9.01
C ARG A 66 4.52 -10.07 9.40
N GLU A 67 4.71 -8.90 10.01
CA GLU A 67 3.60 -8.03 10.39
C GLU A 67 2.83 -7.55 9.16
N ASP A 68 3.54 -7.14 8.10
CA ASP A 68 2.93 -6.71 6.83
C ASP A 68 2.14 -7.85 6.17
N ALA A 69 2.68 -9.07 6.15
CA ALA A 69 1.98 -10.22 5.58
C ALA A 69 0.71 -10.59 6.36
N LEU A 70 0.75 -10.53 7.70
CA LEU A 70 -0.43 -10.79 8.53
C LEU A 70 -1.48 -9.70 8.39
N ASP A 71 -1.09 -8.43 8.41
CA ASP A 71 -2.00 -7.31 8.19
C ASP A 71 -2.67 -7.40 6.81
N PHE A 72 -1.91 -7.74 5.78
CA PHE A 72 -2.43 -7.98 4.43
C PHE A 72 -3.53 -9.06 4.40
N LEU A 73 -3.30 -10.23 5.01
CA LEU A 73 -4.29 -11.31 5.07
C LEU A 73 -5.51 -10.91 5.92
N GLN A 74 -5.30 -10.17 7.02
CA GLN A 74 -6.40 -9.63 7.82
C GLN A 74 -7.26 -8.64 7.03
N GLN A 75 -6.65 -7.82 6.15
CA GLN A 75 -7.40 -6.94 5.26
C GLN A 75 -8.26 -7.75 4.26
N MET A 76 -7.74 -8.84 3.71
CA MET A 76 -8.54 -9.74 2.85
C MET A 76 -9.72 -10.37 3.59
N HIS A 77 -9.52 -10.79 4.84
CA HIS A 77 -10.59 -11.31 5.70
C HIS A 77 -11.66 -10.24 5.99
N LYS A 78 -11.24 -9.02 6.32
CA LYS A 78 -12.16 -7.88 6.55
C LYS A 78 -12.99 -7.54 5.31
N ASP A 79 -12.40 -7.64 4.12
CA ASP A 79 -13.10 -7.43 2.85
C ASP A 79 -13.92 -8.66 2.40
N GLY A 80 -13.94 -9.73 3.21
CA GLY A 80 -14.76 -10.92 2.98
C GLY A 80 -14.25 -11.85 1.88
N LEU A 81 -12.99 -11.72 1.46
CA LEU A 81 -12.39 -12.57 0.42
C LEU A 81 -11.96 -13.93 0.95
N ILE A 82 -11.65 -14.02 2.24
CA ILE A 82 -11.31 -15.26 2.93
C ILE A 82 -12.07 -15.32 4.25
N ASP A 83 -12.44 -16.53 4.66
CA ASP A 83 -13.04 -16.76 5.97
C ASP A 83 -11.99 -16.89 7.09
N THR A 84 -12.47 -17.07 8.33
CA THR A 84 -11.60 -17.16 9.50
C THR A 84 -10.69 -18.39 9.45
N GLU A 85 -11.16 -19.55 8.98
CA GLU A 85 -10.35 -20.77 8.92
C GLU A 85 -9.26 -20.64 7.85
N GLN A 86 -9.62 -20.12 6.67
CA GLN A 86 -8.71 -19.81 5.58
C GLN A 86 -7.63 -18.81 6.02
N LEU A 87 -8.01 -17.76 6.77
CA LEU A 87 -7.06 -16.81 7.34
C LEU A 87 -6.03 -17.51 8.23
N HIS A 88 -6.46 -18.34 9.18
CA HIS A 88 -5.54 -19.04 10.08
C HIS A 88 -4.60 -19.98 9.32
N HIS A 89 -5.14 -20.75 8.39
CA HIS A 89 -4.36 -21.68 7.58
C HIS A 89 -3.33 -20.93 6.72
N ARG A 90 -3.79 -19.91 5.97
CA ARG A 90 -2.93 -19.14 5.06
C ARG A 90 -1.86 -18.36 5.82
N ALA A 91 -2.20 -17.77 6.97
CA ALA A 91 -1.23 -17.09 7.82
C ALA A 91 -0.11 -18.04 8.27
N HIS A 92 -0.46 -19.27 8.64
CA HIS A 92 0.54 -20.27 9.03
C HIS A 92 1.47 -20.63 7.86
N GLU A 93 0.95 -20.89 6.66
CA GLU A 93 1.76 -21.18 5.47
C GLU A 93 2.72 -20.02 5.13
N VAL A 94 2.19 -18.80 5.07
CA VAL A 94 2.96 -17.61 4.70
C VAL A 94 4.06 -17.33 5.71
N LEU A 95 3.78 -17.44 7.01
CA LEU A 95 4.79 -17.26 8.05
C LEU A 95 5.91 -18.30 7.96
N GLN A 96 5.57 -19.56 7.66
CA GLN A 96 6.57 -20.61 7.43
C GLN A 96 7.42 -20.33 6.19
N GLU A 97 6.82 -19.87 5.09
CA GLU A 97 7.56 -19.52 3.87
C GLU A 97 8.50 -18.34 4.10
N ILE A 98 8.03 -17.27 4.77
CA ILE A 98 8.86 -16.10 5.14
C ILE A 98 10.05 -16.57 5.99
N GLN A 99 9.81 -17.37 7.01
CA GLN A 99 10.86 -17.86 7.90
C GLN A 99 11.89 -18.72 7.15
N LYS A 100 11.43 -19.60 6.27
CA LYS A 100 12.30 -20.47 5.45
C LYS A 100 13.17 -19.66 4.49
N ASN A 101 12.61 -18.60 3.90
CA ASN A 101 13.28 -17.78 2.89
C ASN A 101 14.07 -16.61 3.48
N SER A 102 13.99 -16.41 4.80
CA SER A 102 14.73 -15.37 5.52
C SER A 102 16.23 -15.66 5.56
N THR A 103 17.03 -14.60 5.46
CA THR A 103 18.50 -14.69 5.46
C THR A 103 19.11 -13.60 6.32
N GLU A 104 20.34 -13.82 6.79
CA GLU A 104 21.10 -12.76 7.45
C GLU A 104 21.48 -11.68 6.43
N GLY A 105 21.31 -10.42 6.82
CA GLY A 105 21.61 -9.31 5.93
C GLY A 105 21.54 -7.96 6.62
N LYS A 106 21.67 -6.92 5.80
CA LYS A 106 21.54 -5.54 6.23
C LYS A 106 20.17 -5.02 5.85
N PHE A 107 19.50 -4.36 6.78
CA PHE A 107 18.26 -3.62 6.54
C PHE A 107 18.33 -2.25 7.22
N THR A 108 17.51 -1.30 6.75
CA THR A 108 17.43 0.03 7.35
C THR A 108 16.32 0.06 8.39
N THR A 109 16.61 0.54 9.59
CA THR A 109 15.60 0.84 10.60
C THR A 109 15.38 2.35 10.71
N ALA A 110 14.15 2.75 11.00
CA ALA A 110 13.88 4.12 11.42
C ALA A 110 14.73 4.40 12.67
N SER A 111 15.40 5.56 12.71
CA SER A 111 16.20 5.94 13.86
C SER A 111 15.29 6.29 15.04
N GLU A 112 15.64 5.81 16.24
CA GLU A 112 14.95 6.16 17.49
C GLU A 112 15.05 7.67 17.83
N CYS A 113 15.95 8.41 17.18
CA CYS A 113 16.21 9.83 17.42
C CYS A 113 15.33 10.80 16.60
N GLY A 114 14.12 10.40 16.23
CA GLY A 114 13.15 11.26 15.55
C GLY A 114 13.34 11.37 14.03
N PRO A 115 12.43 12.08 13.33
CA PRO A 115 12.31 12.07 11.87
C PRO A 115 13.48 12.72 11.10
N GLU A 116 14.44 13.34 11.80
CA GLU A 116 15.60 14.02 11.21
C GLU A 116 16.90 13.20 11.27
N ALA A 117 16.93 12.10 12.02
CA ALA A 117 18.12 11.26 12.14
C ALA A 117 18.24 10.32 10.92
N ALA A 118 19.45 10.20 10.37
CA ALA A 118 19.71 9.34 9.22
C ALA A 118 19.34 7.88 9.56
N PRO A 119 18.71 7.14 8.62
CA PRO A 119 18.33 5.74 8.85
C PRO A 119 19.57 4.92 9.21
N ALA A 120 19.46 4.17 10.31
CA ALA A 120 20.55 3.31 10.77
C ALA A 120 20.53 2.01 9.95
N VAL A 121 21.71 1.59 9.50
CA VAL A 121 21.87 0.27 8.86
C VAL A 121 22.13 -0.74 9.96
N THR A 122 21.19 -1.68 10.11
CA THR A 122 21.22 -2.73 11.11
C THR A 122 21.53 -4.06 10.42
N VAL A 123 22.32 -4.92 11.08
CA VAL A 123 22.59 -6.29 10.65
C VAL A 123 21.69 -7.22 11.45
N GLY A 124 20.99 -8.13 10.77
CA GLY A 124 20.14 -9.13 11.41
C GLY A 124 19.38 -9.97 10.40
N LEU A 125 18.26 -10.55 10.84
CA LEU A 125 17.43 -11.39 9.99
C LEU A 125 16.56 -10.54 9.07
N VAL A 126 16.80 -10.64 7.75
CA VAL A 126 16.00 -10.02 6.69
C VAL A 126 14.81 -10.92 6.38
N GLY A 127 13.62 -10.32 6.20
CA GLY A 127 12.40 -11.06 5.89
C GLY A 127 12.49 -11.75 4.52
N GLY A 128 12.16 -13.04 4.49
CA GLY A 128 12.06 -13.82 3.26
C GLY A 128 10.85 -13.42 2.42
N LEU A 129 10.96 -13.62 1.11
CA LEU A 129 9.83 -13.48 0.20
C LEU A 129 8.85 -14.65 0.40
N TRP A 130 7.56 -14.38 0.23
CA TRP A 130 6.52 -15.39 0.16
C TRP A 130 5.72 -15.25 -1.13
N THR A 131 5.11 -16.35 -1.57
CA THR A 131 4.46 -16.41 -2.87
C THR A 131 2.96 -16.18 -2.72
N GLN A 132 2.50 -15.04 -3.24
CA GLN A 132 1.09 -14.69 -3.29
C GLN A 132 0.32 -15.49 -4.35
N THR A 133 -0.92 -15.87 -4.04
CA THR A 133 -1.87 -16.42 -5.01
C THR A 133 -2.31 -15.33 -6.01
N PHE A 134 -3.04 -15.72 -7.05
CA PHE A 134 -3.57 -14.77 -8.02
C PHE A 134 -4.55 -13.79 -7.38
N GLU A 135 -5.41 -14.28 -6.49
CA GLU A 135 -6.41 -13.50 -5.76
C GLU A 135 -5.75 -12.52 -4.78
N GLU A 136 -4.71 -12.96 -4.08
CA GLU A 136 -3.90 -12.11 -3.20
C GLU A 136 -3.22 -10.99 -3.99
N LEU A 137 -2.63 -11.31 -5.16
CA LEU A 137 -2.05 -10.29 -6.03
C LEU A 137 -3.10 -9.29 -6.52
N GLU A 138 -4.24 -9.77 -6.98
CA GLU A 138 -5.29 -8.90 -7.51
C GLU A 138 -5.81 -7.97 -6.41
N PHE A 139 -6.04 -8.51 -5.22
CA PHE A 139 -6.41 -7.73 -4.04
C PHE A 139 -5.34 -6.68 -3.70
N GLY A 140 -4.07 -7.07 -3.58
CA GLY A 140 -2.98 -6.16 -3.25
C GLY A 140 -2.84 -5.01 -4.25
N LEU A 141 -2.94 -5.32 -5.54
CA LEU A 141 -2.87 -4.35 -6.62
C LEU A 141 -4.06 -3.35 -6.58
N ARG A 142 -5.28 -3.87 -6.40
CA ARG A 142 -6.49 -3.03 -6.26
C ARG A 142 -6.41 -2.14 -5.03
N THR A 143 -5.98 -2.69 -3.89
CA THR A 143 -5.83 -1.98 -2.62
C THR A 143 -4.75 -0.90 -2.71
N ALA A 144 -3.64 -1.17 -3.38
CA ALA A 144 -2.61 -0.15 -3.66
C ALA A 144 -3.17 1.04 -4.45
N TRP A 145 -3.98 0.78 -5.48
CA TRP A 145 -4.63 1.86 -6.25
C TRP A 145 -5.69 2.61 -5.42
N LYS A 146 -6.53 1.89 -4.67
CA LYS A 146 -7.52 2.47 -3.74
C LYS A 146 -6.89 3.47 -2.77
N HIS A 147 -5.69 3.14 -2.27
CA HIS A 147 -4.95 3.96 -1.30
C HIS A 147 -3.93 4.93 -1.92
N ALA A 148 -3.87 5.03 -3.26
CA ALA A 148 -3.02 5.98 -3.96
C ALA A 148 -3.53 7.42 -3.74
N ARG A 149 -2.97 8.12 -2.74
CA ARG A 149 -3.39 9.46 -2.28
C ARG A 149 -3.49 10.52 -3.39
N LYS A 150 -2.71 10.37 -4.47
CA LYS A 150 -2.62 11.31 -5.59
C LYS A 150 -3.50 10.95 -6.80
N CYS A 151 -4.18 9.81 -6.79
CA CYS A 151 -5.04 9.40 -7.90
C CYS A 151 -6.49 9.85 -7.67
N ILE A 152 -6.98 10.74 -8.54
CA ILE A 152 -8.39 11.18 -8.49
C ILE A 152 -9.36 10.07 -8.89
N MET A 153 -8.95 9.16 -9.79
CA MET A 153 -9.78 8.06 -10.31
C MET A 153 -9.76 6.79 -9.45
N ARG A 154 -9.41 6.90 -8.16
CA ARG A 154 -9.34 5.76 -7.23
C ARG A 154 -10.69 5.09 -6.95
N SER A 155 -11.81 5.65 -7.38
CA SER A 155 -13.12 4.98 -7.33
C SER A 155 -13.19 3.75 -8.23
N GLU A 156 -12.41 3.74 -9.31
CA GLU A 156 -12.37 2.66 -10.31
C GLU A 156 -11.49 1.49 -9.91
N TYR A 157 -10.96 1.48 -8.68
CA TYR A 157 -9.97 0.49 -8.25
C TYR A 157 -10.47 -0.96 -8.40
N ASN A 158 -11.77 -1.22 -8.18
CA ASN A 158 -12.37 -2.54 -8.36
C ASN A 158 -12.36 -3.03 -9.82
N ASN A 159 -12.35 -2.12 -10.79
CA ASN A 159 -12.33 -2.45 -12.22
C ASN A 159 -10.92 -2.77 -12.73
N LEU A 160 -9.89 -2.62 -11.89
CA LEU A 160 -8.52 -2.96 -12.26
C LEU A 160 -8.39 -4.47 -12.49
N ARG A 161 -7.89 -4.85 -13.66
CA ARG A 161 -7.60 -6.25 -14.01
C ARG A 161 -6.13 -6.56 -13.76
N LEU A 162 -5.86 -7.68 -13.09
CA LEU A 162 -4.52 -8.20 -12.91
C LEU A 162 -4.02 -8.88 -14.19
N CYS A 163 -2.80 -8.54 -14.60
CA CYS A 163 -2.02 -9.25 -15.59
C CYS A 163 -0.80 -9.90 -14.89
N ASP A 164 -0.89 -11.15 -14.45
CA ASP A 164 0.21 -11.80 -13.72
C ASP A 164 1.38 -12.16 -14.65
N LEU A 165 2.44 -11.35 -14.61
CA LEU A 165 3.64 -11.48 -15.43
C LEU A 165 4.87 -11.99 -14.65
N ARG A 166 4.72 -12.54 -13.43
CA ARG A 166 5.84 -13.00 -12.59
C ARG A 166 6.68 -14.13 -13.20
N HIS A 167 6.13 -14.81 -14.21
CA HIS A 167 6.80 -15.86 -14.98
C HIS A 167 7.75 -15.30 -16.07
N VAL A 168 7.68 -14.01 -16.40
CA VAL A 168 8.53 -13.38 -17.42
C VAL A 168 9.93 -13.13 -16.85
N ARG A 169 10.97 -13.65 -17.53
CA ARG A 169 12.36 -13.64 -17.02
C ARG A 169 13.39 -13.02 -17.95
N THR A 170 13.00 -12.53 -19.13
CA THR A 170 13.92 -11.93 -20.10
C THR A 170 13.43 -10.57 -20.56
N SER A 171 14.35 -9.64 -20.81
CA SER A 171 14.04 -8.30 -21.30
C SER A 171 13.25 -8.32 -22.62
N LYS A 172 13.60 -9.25 -23.53
CA LYS A 172 12.86 -9.47 -24.77
C LYS A 172 11.40 -9.84 -24.50
N LYS A 173 11.16 -10.83 -23.64
CA LYS A 173 9.80 -11.28 -23.33
C LYS A 173 9.02 -10.21 -22.56
N MET A 174 9.68 -9.41 -21.72
CA MET A 174 9.07 -8.23 -21.10
C MET A 174 8.53 -7.27 -22.15
N ALA A 175 9.35 -6.89 -23.15
CA ALA A 175 8.93 -5.97 -24.20
C ALA A 175 7.74 -6.51 -25.02
N GLU A 176 7.78 -7.78 -25.40
CA GLU A 176 6.68 -8.45 -26.11
C GLU A 176 5.39 -8.42 -25.29
N THR A 177 5.47 -8.82 -24.02
CA THR A 177 4.30 -8.93 -23.14
C THR A 177 3.72 -7.55 -22.80
N LEU A 178 4.56 -6.52 -22.66
CA LEU A 178 4.11 -5.13 -22.48
C LEU A 178 3.28 -4.66 -23.68
N ILE A 179 3.76 -4.89 -24.91
CA ILE A 179 3.04 -4.48 -26.13
C ILE A 179 1.70 -5.22 -26.24
N GLU A 180 1.65 -6.51 -25.91
CA GLU A 180 0.42 -7.30 -25.88
C GLU A 180 -0.59 -6.73 -24.88
N ASN A 181 -0.15 -6.45 -23.65
CA ASN A 181 -1.03 -5.91 -22.60
C ASN A 181 -1.46 -4.47 -22.87
N LEU A 182 -0.64 -3.65 -23.52
CA LEU A 182 -1.05 -2.31 -23.97
C LEU A 182 -2.25 -2.36 -24.93
N ARG A 183 -2.33 -3.37 -25.80
CA ARG A 183 -3.50 -3.56 -26.68
C ARG A 183 -4.74 -3.95 -25.90
N VAL A 184 -4.59 -4.80 -24.88
CA VAL A 184 -5.68 -5.19 -23.97
C VAL A 184 -6.19 -3.99 -23.18
N ALA A 185 -5.29 -3.15 -22.66
CA ALA A 185 -5.65 -1.93 -21.94
C ALA A 185 -6.30 -0.90 -22.88
N TYR A 186 -5.84 -0.79 -24.13
CA TYR A 186 -6.40 0.11 -25.12
C TYR A 186 -7.82 -0.29 -25.54
N ASN A 187 -8.10 -1.59 -25.69
CA ASN A 187 -9.42 -2.15 -25.99
C ASN A 187 -10.22 -1.32 -27.01
N SER A 188 -9.61 -1.08 -28.18
CA SER A 188 -10.22 -0.34 -29.29
C SER A 188 -10.71 1.08 -28.95
N GLY A 189 -10.11 1.72 -27.96
CA GLY A 189 -10.47 3.07 -27.48
C GLY A 189 -11.35 3.07 -26.22
N GLU A 190 -11.92 1.93 -25.84
CA GLU A 190 -12.63 1.74 -24.58
C GLU A 190 -11.64 1.29 -23.48
N ILE A 191 -10.89 2.26 -22.95
CA ILE A 191 -9.73 1.99 -22.09
C ILE A 191 -10.12 1.16 -20.85
N ASN A 192 -9.45 0.02 -20.69
CA ASN A 192 -9.58 -0.85 -19.53
C ASN A 192 -8.35 -0.70 -18.62
N PRO A 193 -8.53 -0.36 -17.33
CA PRO A 193 -7.44 -0.35 -16.38
C PRO A 193 -6.87 -1.77 -16.17
N THR A 194 -5.59 -1.95 -16.46
CA THR A 194 -4.84 -3.20 -16.18
C THR A 194 -3.59 -2.88 -15.38
N GLY A 195 -3.25 -3.70 -14.38
CA GLY A 195 -1.96 -3.63 -13.70
C GLY A 195 -1.15 -4.92 -13.89
N MET A 196 0.16 -4.75 -14.11
CA MET A 196 1.13 -5.81 -14.41
C MET A 196 2.16 -5.94 -13.30
#